data_AF-A0A918ZTG6-F1
#
_entry.id   AF-A0A918ZTG6-F1
#
_cell.length_a   1.000
_cell.length_b   1.000
_cell.length_c   1.000
_cell.angle_alpha   90.00
_cell.angle_beta   90.00
_cell.angle_gamma   90.00
#
_symmetry.space_group_name_H-M   'P 1'
#
loop_
_entity.id
_entity.type
_entity.pdbx_description
1 polymer ?
#
loop_
_entity_poly.entity_id
_entity_poly.type
_entity_poly.pdbx_seq_one_letter_code
_entity_poly.pdbx_strand_id
1 'polypeptide(L)'
;MATASITVKANHTSVKARESVTLAGHAKDAKTGTKLVLQHMHNGKWTTLHANTTVKKGGVFKLTEKLRTKGTEHLRVSTSDGKTHSPTVTVKVH
;
A
#
# COMPACT_ATOMS: atom_id res chain seq x y z
N MET A 1 4.38 22.95 -8.60
CA MET A 1 4.70 22.01 -7.51
C MET A 1 4.38 20.62 -8.01
N ALA A 2 5.38 19.80 -8.32
CA ALA A 2 5.13 18.42 -8.77
C ALA A 2 4.80 17.58 -7.53
N THR A 3 3.52 17.29 -7.31
CA THR A 3 3.07 16.34 -6.30
C THR A 3 3.57 14.96 -6.73
N ALA A 4 4.57 14.43 -6.03
CA ALA A 4 4.99 13.05 -6.18
C ALA A 4 3.74 12.17 -6.14
N SER A 5 3.49 11.47 -7.24
CA SER A 5 2.22 10.79 -7.48
C SER A 5 2.45 9.31 -7.31
N ILE A 6 2.04 8.78 -6.15
CA ILE A 6 2.06 7.35 -5.91
C ILE A 6 0.74 6.78 -6.36
N THR A 7 0.76 5.95 -7.39
CA THR A 7 -0.38 5.10 -7.78
C THR A 7 -0.19 3.74 -7.15
N VAL A 8 -1.24 3.21 -6.54
CA VAL A 8 -1.25 1.84 -6.03
C VAL A 8 -2.53 1.17 -6.49
N LYS A 9 -2.43 -0.11 -6.86
CA LYS A 9 -3.54 -0.98 -7.23
C LYS A 9 -3.39 -2.29 -6.46
N ALA A 10 -4.45 -2.71 -5.79
CA ALA A 10 -4.53 -4.09 -5.33
C ALA A 10 -4.86 -4.99 -6.52
N ASN A 11 -4.17 -6.12 -6.61
CA ASN A 11 -4.49 -7.16 -7.59
C ASN A 11 -5.87 -7.78 -7.29
N HIS A 12 -6.22 -7.84 -6.01
CA HIS A 12 -7.50 -8.34 -5.51
C HIS A 12 -8.07 -7.34 -4.52
N THR A 13 -9.19 -6.70 -4.87
CA THR A 13 -10.01 -5.91 -3.95
C THR A 13 -10.99 -6.77 -3.17
N SER A 14 -11.00 -8.09 -3.42
CA SER A 14 -11.75 -9.10 -2.69
C SER A 14 -10.86 -10.32 -2.50
N VAL A 15 -10.52 -10.64 -1.26
CA VAL A 15 -9.71 -11.82 -0.89
C VAL A 15 -10.37 -12.59 0.23
N LYS A 16 -10.04 -13.87 0.43
CA LYS A 16 -10.51 -14.59 1.62
C LYS A 16 -9.67 -14.26 2.85
N ALA A 17 -10.24 -14.44 4.04
CA ALA A 17 -9.45 -14.36 5.26
C ALA A 17 -8.26 -15.33 5.22
N ARG A 18 -7.08 -14.83 5.64
CA ARG A 18 -5.78 -15.51 5.57
C ARG A 18 -5.19 -15.64 4.16
N GLU A 19 -5.76 -14.96 3.18
CA GLU A 19 -5.20 -14.87 1.83
C GLU A 19 -4.23 -13.68 1.73
N SER A 20 -3.32 -13.76 0.76
CA SER A 20 -2.34 -12.72 0.50
C SER A 20 -2.83 -11.79 -0.60
N VAL A 21 -3.02 -10.52 -0.28
CA VAL A 21 -3.26 -9.47 -1.27
C VAL A 21 -1.92 -8.94 -1.77
N THR A 22 -1.78 -8.82 -3.08
CA THR A 22 -0.62 -8.12 -3.67
C THR A 22 -1.04 -6.74 -4.11
N LEU A 23 -0.38 -5.73 -3.57
CA LEU A 23 -0.49 -4.33 -3.93
C LEU A 23 0.69 -3.98 -4.84
N ALA A 24 0.39 -3.65 -6.08
CA ALA A 24 1.38 -3.20 -7.05
C ALA A 24 1.14 -1.73 -7.35
N GLY A 25 2.20 -0.96 -7.48
CA GLY A 25 2.08 0.46 -7.71
C GLY A 25 3.29 1.07 -8.36
N HIS A 26 3.13 2.34 -8.72
CA HIS A 26 4.14 3.16 -9.35
C HIS A 26 4.19 4.50 -8.60
N ALA A 27 5.37 4.86 -8.12
CA ALA A 27 5.65 6.12 -7.49
C ALA A 27 6.37 7.01 -8.52
N LYS A 28 5.59 7.85 -9.21
CA LYS A 28 6.15 8.91 -10.09
C LYS A 28 6.78 9.97 -9.20
N ASP A 29 8.00 10.39 -9.54
CA ASP A 29 8.83 11.34 -8.78
C ASP A 29 9.30 10.89 -7.39
N ALA A 30 9.04 9.63 -6.98
CA ALA A 30 9.70 9.08 -5.80
C ALA A 30 11.14 8.67 -6.15
N LYS A 31 12.07 8.98 -5.26
CA LYS A 31 13.45 8.52 -5.41
C LYS A 31 13.48 6.99 -5.46
N THR A 32 14.27 6.45 -6.37
CA THR A 32 14.57 5.02 -6.37
C THR A 32 15.26 4.68 -5.06
N GLY A 33 14.83 3.60 -4.39
CA GLY A 33 15.28 3.25 -3.05
C GLY A 33 14.47 3.87 -1.92
N THR A 34 13.49 4.73 -2.19
CA THR A 34 12.57 5.21 -1.15
C THR A 34 11.82 4.03 -0.54
N LYS A 35 11.82 3.98 0.80
CA LYS A 35 11.11 2.97 1.56
C LYS A 35 9.63 3.35 1.63
N LEU A 36 8.79 2.42 1.24
CA LEU A 36 7.35 2.51 1.28
C LEU A 36 6.86 1.56 2.37
N VAL A 37 5.99 2.08 3.22
CA VAL A 37 5.31 1.31 4.26
C VAL A 37 3.85 1.18 3.90
N LEU A 38 3.30 0.00 4.11
CA LEU A 38 1.87 -0.22 3.99
C LEU A 38 1.20 0.21 5.29
N GLN A 39 0.15 1.00 5.19
CA GLN A 39 -0.72 1.35 6.29
C GLN A 39 -2.11 0.80 5.99
N HIS A 40 -2.77 0.23 7.00
CA HIS A 40 -4.18 -0.09 6.94
C HIS A 40 -4.97 0.79 7.91
N MET A 41 -6.22 1.09 7.57
CA MET A 41 -7.15 1.73 8.48
C MET A 41 -7.77 0.63 9.33
N HIS A 42 -7.29 0.50 10.56
CA HIS A 42 -7.82 -0.41 11.55
C HIS A 42 -8.52 0.41 12.63
N ASN A 43 -9.82 0.19 12.81
CA ASN A 43 -10.63 0.86 13.83
C ASN A 43 -10.58 2.42 13.75
N GLY A 44 -10.62 2.96 12.52
CA GLY A 44 -10.56 4.41 12.28
C GLY A 44 -9.17 5.05 12.46
N LYS A 45 -8.14 4.24 12.74
CA LYS A 45 -6.74 4.70 12.85
C LYS A 45 -5.89 4.06 11.76
N TRP A 46 -4.95 4.83 11.22
CA TRP A 46 -3.96 4.31 10.28
C TRP A 46 -2.86 3.58 11.04
N THR A 47 -2.90 2.26 11.02
CA THR A 47 -1.88 1.41 11.59
C THR A 47 -0.89 1.04 10.48
N THR A 48 0.40 1.22 10.72
CA THR A 48 1.45 0.71 9.83
C THR A 48 1.52 -0.79 9.96
N LEU A 49 1.36 -1.47 8.83
CA LEU A 49 1.60 -2.89 8.71
C LEU A 49 3.10 -3.14 8.61
N HIS A 50 3.52 -4.34 9.00
CA HIS A 50 4.93 -4.74 8.93
C HIS A 50 5.42 -4.85 7.48
N ALA A 51 4.49 -4.94 6.52
CA ALA A 51 4.79 -4.96 5.10
C ALA A 51 5.38 -3.61 4.65
N ASN A 52 6.61 -3.68 4.15
CA ASN A 52 7.32 -2.56 3.55
C ASN A 52 8.04 -3.01 2.28
N THR A 53 8.24 -2.08 1.35
CA THR A 53 8.94 -2.32 0.09
C THR A 53 9.75 -1.09 -0.26
N THR A 54 10.76 -1.22 -1.11
CA THR A 54 11.46 -0.08 -1.71
C THR A 54 11.00 0.15 -3.14
N VAL A 55 11.01 1.42 -3.55
CA VAL A 55 10.77 1.82 -4.94
C VAL A 55 11.94 1.34 -5.80
N LYS A 56 11.66 0.52 -6.82
CA LYS A 56 12.67 0.05 -7.79
C LYS A 56 12.95 1.10 -8.86
N LYS A 57 14.01 0.88 -9.64
CA LYS A 57 14.38 1.71 -10.79
C LYS A 57 13.18 1.78 -11.76
N GLY A 58 12.75 3.00 -12.08
CA GLY A 58 11.51 3.25 -12.85
C GLY A 58 10.27 3.54 -12.00
N GLY A 59 10.41 3.69 -10.68
CA GLY A 59 9.29 4.07 -9.81
C GLY A 59 8.36 2.91 -9.43
N VAL A 60 8.69 1.67 -9.79
CA VAL A 60 7.80 0.51 -9.58
C VAL A 60 7.97 -0.10 -8.20
N PHE A 61 6.88 -0.51 -7.56
CA PHE A 61 6.92 -1.28 -6.32
C PHE A 61 5.83 -2.35 -6.28
N LYS A 62 6.08 -3.40 -5.50
CA LYS A 62 5.14 -4.50 -5.26
C LYS A 62 5.25 -4.90 -3.80
N LEU A 63 4.10 -5.10 -3.17
CA LEU A 63 4.01 -5.40 -1.76
C LEU A 63 2.92 -6.42 -1.55
N THR A 64 3.26 -7.54 -0.95
CA THR A 64 2.31 -8.60 -0.65
C THR A 64 2.02 -8.56 0.83
N GLU A 65 0.74 -8.47 1.18
CA GLU A 65 0.30 -8.47 2.56
C GLU A 65 -0.72 -9.57 2.80
N LYS A 66 -0.65 -10.19 3.98
CA LYS A 66 -1.59 -11.25 4.35
C LYS A 66 -2.75 -10.68 5.17
N LEU A 67 -3.91 -10.54 4.53
CA LEU A 67 -5.11 -10.04 5.19
C LEU A 67 -5.77 -11.18 5.98
N ARG A 68 -5.68 -11.09 7.31
CA ARG A 68 -6.27 -12.08 8.23
C ARG A 68 -7.62 -11.64 8.78
N THR A 69 -7.86 -10.34 8.82
CA THR A 69 -9.07 -9.74 9.39
C THR A 69 -10.20 -9.79 8.36
N LYS A 70 -11.32 -10.42 8.70
CA LYS A 70 -12.53 -10.39 7.87
C LYS A 70 -13.18 -9.01 7.95
N GLY A 71 -13.62 -8.47 6.82
CA GLY A 71 -14.25 -7.16 6.75
C GLY A 71 -13.73 -6.29 5.61
N THR A 72 -14.06 -5.00 5.64
CA THR A 72 -13.56 -4.04 4.67
C THR A 72 -12.31 -3.37 5.22
N GLU A 73 -11.17 -3.61 4.61
CA GLU A 73 -9.89 -3.06 5.02
C GLU A 73 -9.47 -1.96 4.04
N HIS A 74 -9.20 -0.77 4.56
CA HIS A 74 -8.68 0.33 3.76
C HIS A 74 -7.16 0.35 3.86
N LEU A 75 -6.48 0.19 2.74
CA LEU A 75 -5.04 0.11 2.64
C LEU A 75 -4.52 1.35 1.94
N ARG A 76 -3.44 1.93 2.44
CA ARG A 76 -2.71 2.98 1.74
C ARG A 76 -1.22 2.73 1.87
N VAL A 77 -0.48 3.03 0.83
CA VAL A 77 0.99 3.07 0.87
C VAL A 77 1.44 4.49 1.18
N SER A 78 2.36 4.63 2.11
CA SER A 78 3.01 5.89 2.46
C SER A 78 4.52 5.75 2.34
N THR A 79 5.21 6.83 1.98
CA THR A 79 6.68 6.88 2.12
C THR A 79 7.05 6.86 3.59
N SER A 80 8.18 6.24 3.94
CA SER A 80 8.78 6.29 5.28
C SER A 80 8.91 7.71 5.81
N ASP A 81 9.18 8.66 4.92
CA ASP A 81 9.39 10.07 5.22
C ASP A 81 8.06 10.85 5.41
N GLY A 82 6.90 10.20 5.23
CA GLY A 82 5.59 10.82 5.38
C GLY A 82 5.26 11.94 4.39
N LYS A 83 6.14 12.26 3.44
CA LYS A 83 5.95 13.33 2.45
C LYS A 83 4.99 12.98 1.33
N THR A 84 4.85 11.69 1.01
CA THR A 84 4.05 11.26 -0.14
C THR A 84 3.19 10.06 0.24
N HIS A 85 1.91 10.17 -0.10
CA HIS A 85 0.91 9.15 0.15
C HIS A 85 0.28 8.70 -1.16
N SER A 86 -0.02 7.42 -1.24
CA SER A 86 -0.78 6.82 -2.32
C SER A 86 -2.29 6.91 -2.05
N PRO A 87 -3.14 6.72 -3.07
CA PRO A 87 -4.58 6.64 -2.88
C PRO A 87 -4.94 5.46 -1.98
N THR A 88 -6.02 5.65 -1.21
CA THR A 88 -6.60 4.61 -0.39
C THR A 88 -7.22 3.53 -1.26
N VAL A 89 -6.79 2.29 -1.06
CA VAL A 89 -7.30 1.08 -1.70
C VAL A 89 -8.20 0.35 -0.72
N THR A 90 -9.45 0.14 -1.08
CA THR A 90 -10.38 -0.63 -0.26
C THR A 90 -10.34 -2.09 -0.70
N VAL A 91 -10.05 -3.00 0.23
CA VAL A 91 -10.04 -4.44 0.03
C VAL A 91 -11.07 -5.09 0.94
N LYS A 92 -11.99 -5.86 0.38
CA LYS A 92 -12.95 -6.67 1.12
C LYS A 92 -12.37 -8.05 1.39
N VAL A 93 -12.49 -8.48 2.63
CA VAL A 93 -12.06 -9.80 3.08
C VAL A 93 -13.29 -10.60 3.46
N HIS A 94 -13.55 -11.69 2.72
CA HIS A 94 -14.68 -12.59 2.92
C HIS A 94 -14.37 -13.75 3.89
#